data_AF-A0A1S0TN09-F1
#
_entry.id   AF-A0A1S0TN09-F1
#
_cell.length_a   1.000
_cell.length_b   1.000
_cell.length_c   1.000
_cell.angle_alpha   90.00
_cell.angle_beta   90.00
_cell.angle_gamma   90.00
#
_symmetry.space_group_name_H-M   'P 1'
#
loop_
_entity.id
_entity.type
_entity.pdbx_description
1 polymer ?
#
loop_
_entity_poly.entity_id
_entity_poly.type
_entity_poly.pdbx_seq_one_letter_code
_entity_poly.pdbx_strand_id
1 'polypeptide(L)'
;MAFDSLRNYANEFYVQLTPYEKVAVAGGIVIAFYIPYKYLITRKRKTPIKDNYKEGMVYLYQFPRIKYAPTISPFCLKLETWLRMADIKYENVCSWTIRSLEGTLPFLEYNGKEYPDSTLAIRDMTRIFAKESMENHLNDEQKATVRAFESMAENSLIMTVGYFRIMEHLDDIFEQQMPDHAFGILTPIGNFY
;
A
#
# COMPACT_ATOMS: atom_id res chain seq x y z
N MET A 1 27.15 -3.62 -8.72
CA MET A 1 28.54 -3.58 -8.20
C MET A 1 28.65 -2.97 -6.79
N ALA A 2 28.11 -1.77 -6.52
CA ALA A 2 28.19 -1.16 -5.17
C ALA A 2 27.34 -1.88 -4.10
N PHE A 3 26.20 -2.46 -4.49
CA PHE A 3 25.34 -3.23 -3.57
C PHE A 3 26.02 -4.53 -3.10
N ASP A 4 26.79 -5.18 -3.97
CA ASP A 4 27.55 -6.39 -3.63
C ASP A 4 28.66 -6.07 -2.62
N SER A 5 29.36 -4.93 -2.76
CA SER A 5 30.37 -4.52 -1.78
C SER A 5 29.78 -4.19 -0.42
N LEU A 6 28.62 -3.54 -0.38
CA LEU A 6 27.93 -3.19 0.86
C LEU A 6 27.38 -4.44 1.56
N ARG A 7 26.83 -5.38 0.79
CA ARG A 7 26.37 -6.68 1.27
C ARG A 7 27.52 -7.51 1.83
N ASN A 8 28.66 -7.54 1.14
CA ASN A 8 29.85 -8.27 1.59
C ASN A 8 30.43 -7.65 2.87
N TYR A 9 30.53 -6.33 2.93
CA TYR A 9 30.99 -5.62 4.14
C TYR A 9 30.07 -5.85 5.34
N ALA A 10 28.74 -5.75 5.15
CA ALA A 10 27.77 -6.02 6.20
C ALA A 10 27.85 -7.48 6.69
N ASN A 11 28.09 -8.43 5.78
CA ASN A 11 28.27 -9.84 6.13
C ASN A 11 29.57 -10.07 6.92
N GLU A 12 30.69 -9.50 6.50
CA GLU A 12 31.95 -9.61 7.23
C GLU A 12 31.85 -9.00 8.63
N PHE A 13 31.26 -7.81 8.74
CA PHE A 13 30.97 -7.16 10.02
C PHE A 13 30.06 -8.03 10.89
N TYR A 14 28.99 -8.60 10.32
CA TYR A 14 28.07 -9.49 11.02
C TYR A 14 28.74 -10.76 11.55
N VAL A 15 29.61 -11.39 10.76
CA VAL A 15 30.30 -12.63 11.12
C VAL A 15 31.28 -12.41 12.28
N GLN A 16 31.92 -11.24 12.36
CA GLN A 16 32.87 -10.88 13.42
C GLN A 16 32.24 -10.63 14.79
N LEU A 17 30.92 -10.37 14.86
CA LEU A 17 30.22 -10.09 16.13
C LEU A 17 29.96 -11.35 16.96
N THR A 18 30.15 -11.23 18.27
CA THR A 18 29.76 -12.24 19.26
C THR A 18 28.23 -12.41 19.32
N PRO A 19 27.70 -13.54 19.84
CA PRO A 19 26.25 -13.77 19.90
C PRO A 19 25.46 -12.64 20.60
N TYR A 20 26.01 -12.05 21.65
CA TYR A 20 25.36 -10.96 22.40
C TYR A 20 25.36 -9.64 21.62
N GLU A 21 26.43 -9.35 20.90
CA GLU A 21 26.52 -8.13 20.08
C GLU A 21 25.57 -8.20 18.87
N LYS A 22 25.37 -9.39 18.29
CA LYS A 22 24.36 -9.62 17.24
C LYS A 22 22.95 -9.29 17.74
N VAL A 23 22.61 -9.74 18.94
CA VAL A 23 21.31 -9.44 19.57
C VAL A 23 21.18 -7.94 19.85
N ALA A 24 22.25 -7.28 20.31
CA ALA A 24 22.26 -5.84 20.55
C ALA A 24 22.08 -5.03 19.26
N VAL A 25 22.74 -5.40 18.16
CA VAL A 25 22.59 -4.75 16.84
C VAL A 25 21.16 -4.93 16.31
N ALA A 26 20.62 -6.14 16.36
CA ALA A 26 19.25 -6.40 15.93
C ALA A 26 18.23 -5.61 16.77
N GLY A 27 18.40 -5.59 18.10
CA GLY A 27 17.58 -4.79 19.01
C GLY A 27 17.70 -3.28 18.73
N GLY A 28 18.90 -2.79 18.47
CA GLY A 28 19.17 -1.40 18.12
C GLY A 28 18.47 -0.97 16.83
N ILE A 29 18.50 -1.80 15.78
CA ILE A 29 17.79 -1.54 14.51
C ILE A 29 16.27 -1.48 14.73
N VAL A 30 15.72 -2.40 15.52
CA VAL A 30 14.29 -2.39 15.86
C VAL A 30 13.92 -1.11 16.60
N ILE A 31 14.72 -0.68 17.59
CA ILE A 31 14.44 0.55 18.33
C ILE A 31 14.60 1.80 17.45
N ALA A 32 15.64 1.87 16.63
CA ALA A 32 15.94 3.05 15.81
C ALA A 32 15.00 3.23 14.62
N PHE A 33 14.54 2.13 14.00
CA PHE A 33 13.72 2.21 12.79
C PHE A 33 12.28 1.74 13.00
N TYR A 34 12.06 0.58 13.63
CA TYR A 34 10.71 0.03 13.76
C TYR A 34 9.84 0.81 14.76
N ILE A 35 10.38 1.26 15.90
CA ILE A 35 9.60 2.04 16.87
C ILE A 35 9.16 3.40 16.30
N PRO A 36 10.04 4.24 15.71
CA PRO A 36 9.63 5.47 15.06
C PRO A 36 8.70 5.23 13.88
N TYR A 37 8.99 4.23 13.03
CA TYR A 37 8.11 3.86 11.93
C TYR A 37 6.71 3.51 12.45
N LYS A 38 6.61 2.59 13.42
CA LYS A 38 5.34 2.17 14.03
C LYS A 38 4.62 3.33 14.71
N TYR A 39 5.35 4.19 15.41
CA TYR A 39 4.78 5.37 16.06
C TYR A 39 4.22 6.37 15.03
N LEU A 40 4.93 6.62 13.94
CA LEU A 40 4.49 7.54 12.89
C LEU A 40 3.26 7.01 12.14
N ILE A 41 3.21 5.71 11.83
CA ILE A 41 2.07 5.10 11.13
C ILE A 41 0.85 4.84 12.03
N THR A 42 1.01 4.72 13.36
CA THR A 42 -0.09 4.45 14.32
C THR A 42 -0.59 5.70 15.06
N ARG A 43 -0.12 6.89 14.69
CA ARG A 43 -0.61 8.14 15.28
C ARG A 43 -2.11 8.29 15.02
N LYS A 44 -2.88 8.52 16.09
CA LYS A 44 -4.31 8.85 15.99
C LYS A 44 -4.44 10.11 15.13
N ARG A 45 -5.03 9.95 13.94
CA ARG A 45 -5.31 11.07 13.03
C ARG A 45 -6.69 11.64 13.30
N LYS A 46 -6.89 12.88 12.89
CA LYS A 46 -8.23 13.43 12.70
C LYS A 46 -8.82 12.84 11.42
N THR A 47 -10.07 12.38 11.51
CA THR A 47 -10.92 11.96 10.39
C THR A 47 -12.15 12.86 10.36
N PRO A 48 -12.62 13.32 9.19
CA PRO A 48 -12.10 13.09 7.84
C PRO A 48 -10.73 13.73 7.58
N ILE A 49 -10.05 13.28 6.53
CA ILE A 49 -8.74 13.79 6.11
C ILE A 49 -8.91 15.07 5.30
N LYS A 50 -9.96 15.11 4.49
CA LYS A 50 -10.28 16.26 3.66
C LYS A 50 -11.31 17.10 4.42
N ASP A 51 -10.85 18.17 5.06
CA ASP A 51 -11.72 19.06 5.84
C ASP A 51 -12.81 19.73 4.97
N ASN A 52 -12.50 20.04 3.71
CA ASN A 52 -13.42 20.62 2.72
C ASN A 52 -13.93 19.55 1.74
N TYR A 53 -14.47 18.44 2.25
CA TYR A 53 -15.04 17.40 1.40
C TYR A 53 -16.34 17.88 0.74
N LYS A 54 -16.55 17.48 -0.51
CA LYS A 54 -17.81 17.72 -1.23
C LYS A 54 -18.78 16.59 -0.89
N GLU A 55 -19.96 16.95 -0.43
CA GLU A 55 -21.02 15.98 -0.14
C GLU A 55 -21.42 15.20 -1.40
N GLY A 56 -21.56 13.88 -1.25
CA GLY A 56 -21.84 12.96 -2.36
C GLY A 56 -20.63 12.61 -3.25
N MET A 57 -19.43 13.11 -2.93
CA MET A 57 -18.19 12.74 -3.61
C MET A 57 -17.45 11.66 -2.81
N VAL A 58 -16.99 10.61 -3.49
CA VAL A 58 -16.11 9.59 -2.89
C VAL A 58 -14.66 10.02 -3.05
N TYR A 59 -13.89 10.00 -1.97
CA TYR A 59 -12.44 10.23 -2.00
C TYR A 59 -11.72 8.89 -1.87
N LEU A 60 -10.98 8.50 -2.90
CA LEU A 60 -10.17 7.30 -2.92
C LEU A 60 -8.74 7.65 -2.53
N TYR A 61 -8.26 7.09 -1.42
CA TYR A 61 -6.88 7.23 -1.00
C TYR A 61 -6.06 6.03 -1.48
N GLN A 62 -5.00 6.28 -2.25
CA GLN A 62 -4.13 5.24 -2.80
C GLN A 62 -2.70 5.72 -3.05
N PHE A 63 -1.85 4.80 -3.49
CA PHE A 63 -0.49 5.16 -3.93
C PHE A 63 -0.50 6.03 -5.19
N PRO A 64 0.52 6.88 -5.37
CA PRO A 64 0.68 7.63 -6.60
C PRO A 64 0.79 6.74 -7.84
N ARG A 65 0.40 7.31 -8.98
CA ARG A 65 0.45 6.59 -10.26
C ARG A 65 1.89 6.44 -10.72
N ILE A 66 2.21 5.29 -11.28
CA ILE A 66 3.48 5.00 -11.95
C ILE A 66 3.28 4.99 -13.47
N LYS A 67 4.36 5.10 -14.25
CA LYS A 67 4.29 5.20 -15.72
C LYS A 67 3.60 3.98 -16.35
N TYR A 68 3.81 2.80 -15.78
CA TYR A 68 3.37 1.53 -16.34
C TYR A 68 2.09 0.96 -15.70
N ALA A 69 1.63 1.54 -14.58
CA ALA A 69 0.43 1.07 -13.89
C ALA A 69 -0.33 2.19 -13.14
N PRO A 70 -1.65 2.08 -12.99
CA PRO A 70 -2.45 3.08 -12.27
C PRO A 70 -2.05 3.25 -10.80
N THR A 71 -1.51 2.20 -10.19
CA THR A 71 -1.05 2.14 -8.79
C THR A 71 -0.17 0.90 -8.60
N ILE A 72 0.77 0.95 -7.66
CA ILE A 72 1.65 -0.18 -7.34
C ILE A 72 0.92 -1.28 -6.56
N SER A 73 -0.14 -0.91 -5.83
CA SER A 73 -0.84 -1.84 -4.95
C SER A 73 -2.02 -2.47 -5.69
N PRO A 74 -2.07 -3.80 -5.77
CA PRO A 74 -3.20 -4.51 -6.39
C PRO A 74 -4.52 -4.27 -5.64
N PHE A 75 -4.50 -4.02 -4.32
CA PHE A 75 -5.70 -3.67 -3.57
C PHE A 75 -6.23 -2.28 -3.95
N CYS A 76 -5.33 -1.32 -4.16
CA CYS A 76 -5.71 0.00 -4.69
C CYS A 76 -6.32 -0.14 -6.09
N LEU A 77 -5.73 -0.99 -6.93
CA LEU A 77 -6.23 -1.27 -8.27
C LEU A 77 -7.62 -1.92 -8.23
N LYS A 78 -7.84 -2.89 -7.34
CA LYS A 78 -9.14 -3.56 -7.10
C LYS A 78 -10.22 -2.52 -6.80
N LEU A 79 -9.96 -1.64 -5.83
CA LEU A 79 -10.92 -0.64 -5.38
C LEU A 79 -11.19 0.44 -6.44
N GLU A 80 -10.15 0.96 -7.10
CA GLU A 80 -10.30 1.95 -8.18
C GLU A 80 -11.10 1.36 -9.36
N THR A 81 -10.83 0.10 -9.72
CA THR A 81 -11.54 -0.60 -10.79
C THR A 81 -13.00 -0.79 -10.44
N TRP A 82 -13.30 -1.24 -9.22
CA TRP A 82 -14.68 -1.41 -8.76
C TRP A 82 -15.46 -0.08 -8.80
N LEU A 83 -14.87 1.01 -8.33
CA LEU A 83 -15.51 2.35 -8.38
C LEU A 83 -15.84 2.78 -9.82
N ARG A 84 -14.93 2.50 -10.77
CA ARG A 84 -15.16 2.77 -12.20
C ARG A 84 -16.26 1.89 -12.78
N MET A 85 -16.22 0.58 -12.50
CA MET A 85 -17.23 -0.37 -12.99
C MET A 85 -18.61 -0.08 -12.41
N ALA A 86 -18.67 0.37 -11.17
CA ALA A 86 -19.90 0.74 -10.53
C ALA A 86 -20.46 2.06 -11.08
N ASP A 87 -19.71 2.87 -11.85
CA ASP A 87 -20.07 4.25 -12.22
C ASP A 87 -20.31 5.13 -10.98
N ILE A 88 -19.38 5.07 -10.02
CA ILE A 88 -19.36 5.95 -8.85
C ILE A 88 -18.36 7.07 -9.13
N LYS A 89 -18.78 8.32 -8.94
CA LYS A 89 -17.88 9.46 -9.09
C LYS A 89 -16.93 9.53 -7.90
N TYR A 90 -15.62 9.46 -8.17
CA TYR A 90 -14.58 9.53 -7.15
C TYR A 90 -13.46 10.51 -7.51
N GLU A 91 -12.78 11.03 -6.48
CA GLU A 91 -11.58 11.84 -6.59
C GLU A 91 -10.41 11.03 -6.02
N ASN A 92 -9.28 11.04 -6.73
CA ASN A 92 -8.12 10.26 -6.37
C ASN A 92 -7.16 11.11 -5.54
N VAL A 93 -6.90 10.70 -4.30
CA VAL A 93 -5.99 11.34 -3.37
C VAL A 93 -4.77 10.44 -3.18
N CYS A 94 -3.70 10.77 -3.90
CA CYS A 94 -2.48 9.97 -3.92
C CYS A 94 -1.53 10.37 -2.79
N SER A 95 -1.06 9.40 -2.00
CA SER A 95 -0.03 9.65 -0.99
C SER A 95 0.71 8.37 -0.61
N TRP A 96 1.99 8.50 -0.26
CA TRP A 96 2.83 7.42 0.26
C TRP A 96 2.64 7.17 1.76
N THR A 97 2.29 8.21 2.52
CA THR A 97 2.33 8.22 3.98
C THR A 97 0.94 8.08 4.61
N ILE A 98 -0.10 8.49 3.89
CA ILE A 98 -1.48 8.42 4.39
C ILE A 98 -1.95 6.97 4.46
N ARG A 99 -2.52 6.60 5.61
CA ARG A 99 -3.17 5.31 5.88
C ARG A 99 -4.54 5.53 6.50
N SER A 100 -5.38 4.50 6.44
CA SER A 100 -6.66 4.47 7.15
C SER A 100 -6.46 4.45 8.67
N LEU A 101 -7.53 4.62 9.44
CA LEU A 101 -7.56 4.41 10.89
C LEU A 101 -7.06 3.02 11.31
N GLU A 102 -7.24 2.02 10.44
CA GLU A 102 -6.78 0.65 10.65
C GLU A 102 -5.34 0.43 10.14
N GLY A 103 -4.71 1.46 9.58
CA GLY A 103 -3.37 1.38 8.99
C GLY A 103 -3.35 0.78 7.59
N THR A 104 -4.51 0.52 6.99
CA THR A 104 -4.65 -0.07 5.65
C THR A 104 -4.61 1.00 4.55
N LEU A 105 -4.16 0.59 3.36
CA LEU A 105 -4.28 1.35 2.12
C LEU A 105 -4.54 0.33 1.01
N PRO A 106 -5.57 0.51 0.17
CA PRO A 106 -6.40 1.71 0.00
C PRO A 106 -7.51 1.85 1.06
N PHE A 107 -8.14 3.03 1.10
CA PHE A 107 -9.38 3.26 1.84
C PHE A 107 -10.19 4.38 1.17
N LEU A 108 -11.49 4.48 1.51
CA LEU A 108 -12.38 5.53 1.01
C LEU A 108 -12.78 6.49 2.12
N GLU A 109 -13.08 7.72 1.71
CA GLU A 109 -13.81 8.68 2.54
C GLU A 109 -15.06 9.13 1.80
N TYR A 110 -16.20 9.02 2.45
CA TYR A 110 -17.50 9.40 1.91
C TYR A 110 -18.33 10.09 2.98
N ASN A 111 -18.81 11.30 2.70
CA ASN A 111 -19.60 12.13 3.61
C ASN A 111 -19.00 12.24 5.03
N GLY A 112 -17.68 12.47 5.11
CA GLY A 112 -16.98 12.63 6.39
C GLY A 112 -16.72 11.32 7.15
N LYS A 113 -17.11 10.16 6.60
CA LYS A 113 -16.83 8.84 7.19
C LYS A 113 -15.79 8.09 6.38
N GLU A 114 -14.86 7.46 7.09
CA GLU A 114 -13.81 6.63 6.51
C GLU A 114 -14.26 5.16 6.41
N TYR A 115 -13.88 4.50 5.32
CA TYR A 115 -14.14 3.10 5.03
C TYR A 115 -12.81 2.41 4.73
N PRO A 116 -12.23 1.70 5.71
CA PRO A 116 -10.95 1.03 5.56
C PRO A 116 -11.08 -0.23 4.70
N ASP A 117 -9.94 -0.69 4.17
CA ASP A 117 -9.79 -1.92 3.40
C ASP A 117 -10.57 -1.97 2.06
N SER A 118 -9.99 -2.57 1.02
CA SER A 118 -10.65 -2.63 -0.28
C SER A 118 -11.92 -3.48 -0.28
N THR A 119 -11.96 -4.60 0.44
CA THR A 119 -13.09 -5.53 0.42
C THR A 119 -14.23 -5.02 1.30
N LEU A 120 -13.91 -4.48 2.48
CA LEU A 120 -14.90 -3.85 3.35
C LEU A 120 -15.49 -2.58 2.73
N ALA A 121 -14.65 -1.74 2.11
CA ALA A 121 -15.12 -0.55 1.41
C ALA A 121 -16.09 -0.90 0.25
N ILE A 122 -15.78 -1.91 -0.57
CA ILE A 122 -16.67 -2.37 -1.65
C ILE A 122 -18.03 -2.82 -1.08
N ARG A 123 -18.03 -3.65 -0.03
CA ARG A 123 -19.26 -4.12 0.62
C ARG A 123 -20.13 -2.95 1.10
N ASP A 124 -19.51 -1.99 1.79
CA ASP A 124 -20.25 -0.88 2.40
C ASP A 124 -20.72 0.14 1.36
N MET A 125 -19.91 0.46 0.36
CA MET A 125 -20.31 1.34 -0.74
C MET A 125 -21.43 0.73 -1.59
N THR A 126 -21.39 -0.58 -1.86
CA THR A 126 -22.48 -1.28 -2.56
C THR A 126 -23.82 -1.07 -1.83
N ARG A 127 -23.80 -1.20 -0.50
CA ARG A 127 -24.99 -0.98 0.34
C ARG A 127 -25.43 0.49 0.35
N ILE A 128 -24.50 1.44 0.45
CA ILE A 128 -24.79 2.87 0.55
C ILE A 128 -25.39 3.43 -0.74
N PHE A 129 -24.82 3.07 -1.89
CA PHE A 129 -25.30 3.55 -3.18
C PHE A 129 -26.49 2.73 -3.70
N ALA A 130 -27.01 1.80 -2.91
CA ALA A 130 -28.08 0.86 -3.28
C ALA A 130 -27.83 0.23 -4.66
N LYS A 131 -26.57 0.00 -5.01
CA LYS A 131 -26.21 -0.61 -6.29
C LYS A 131 -26.46 -2.09 -6.17
N GLU A 132 -27.02 -2.67 -7.23
CA GLU A 132 -27.03 -4.12 -7.37
C GLU A 132 -25.59 -4.62 -7.21
N SER A 133 -25.40 -5.64 -6.37
CA SER A 133 -24.09 -6.28 -6.32
C SER A 133 -23.78 -6.76 -7.73
N MET A 134 -22.56 -6.54 -8.18
CA MET A 134 -22.09 -7.05 -9.49
C MET A 134 -22.25 -8.58 -9.56
N GLU A 135 -22.38 -9.25 -8.41
CA GLU A 135 -22.56 -10.68 -8.23
C GLU A 135 -24.03 -11.13 -8.10
N ASN A 136 -25.01 -10.23 -8.29
CA ASN A 136 -26.43 -10.57 -8.15
C ASN A 136 -26.90 -11.65 -9.14
N HIS A 137 -26.23 -11.76 -10.29
CA HIS A 137 -26.50 -12.77 -11.30
C HIS A 137 -25.93 -14.16 -10.95
N LEU A 138 -25.15 -14.26 -9.87
CA LEU A 138 -24.51 -15.51 -9.44
C LEU A 138 -25.36 -16.26 -8.42
N ASN A 139 -25.38 -17.58 -8.54
CA ASN A 139 -25.93 -18.47 -7.51
C ASN A 139 -24.95 -18.61 -6.32
N ASP A 140 -25.40 -19.24 -5.24
CA ASP A 140 -24.61 -19.32 -3.99
C ASP A 140 -23.32 -20.14 -4.15
N GLU A 141 -23.32 -21.18 -4.99
CA GLU A 141 -22.14 -21.98 -5.31
C GLU A 141 -21.09 -21.16 -6.09
N GLN A 142 -21.55 -20.37 -7.04
CA GLN A 142 -20.71 -19.45 -7.82
C GLN A 142 -20.12 -18.36 -6.93
N LYS A 143 -20.90 -17.80 -6.00
CA LYS A 143 -20.38 -16.83 -5.01
C LYS A 143 -19.31 -17.44 -4.11
N ALA A 144 -19.52 -18.67 -3.64
CA ALA A 144 -18.50 -19.39 -2.86
C ALA A 144 -17.22 -19.61 -3.69
N THR A 145 -17.38 -19.97 -4.96
CA THR A 145 -16.27 -20.14 -5.91
C THR A 145 -15.51 -18.83 -6.12
N VAL A 146 -16.20 -17.72 -6.41
CA VAL A 146 -15.60 -16.38 -6.53
C VAL A 146 -14.81 -16.03 -5.28
N ARG A 147 -15.39 -16.23 -4.09
CA ARG A 147 -14.71 -15.94 -2.83
C ARG A 147 -13.43 -16.75 -2.65
N ALA A 148 -13.42 -18.01 -3.09
CA ALA A 148 -12.23 -18.86 -3.07
C ALA A 148 -11.14 -18.35 -4.02
N PHE A 149 -11.51 -17.97 -5.26
CA PHE A 149 -10.58 -17.39 -6.22
C PHE A 149 -10.01 -16.04 -5.76
N GLU A 150 -10.84 -15.17 -5.20
CA GLU A 150 -10.37 -13.92 -4.58
C GLU A 150 -9.36 -14.19 -3.47
N SER A 151 -9.67 -15.12 -2.56
CA SER A 151 -8.76 -15.48 -1.46
C SER A 151 -7.42 -16.01 -1.96
N MET A 152 -7.45 -16.85 -3.01
CA MET A 152 -6.23 -17.39 -3.63
C MET A 152 -5.42 -16.28 -4.30
N ALA A 153 -6.06 -15.35 -5.01
CA ALA A 153 -5.39 -14.25 -5.67
C ALA A 153 -4.75 -13.28 -4.66
N GLU A 154 -5.48 -12.92 -3.62
CA GLU A 154 -5.04 -11.94 -2.60
C GLU A 154 -3.99 -12.51 -1.65
N ASN A 155 -4.03 -13.81 -1.32
CA ASN A 155 -3.09 -14.41 -0.38
C ASN A 155 -1.93 -15.14 -1.06
N SER A 156 -2.21 -15.96 -2.07
CA SER A 156 -1.20 -16.85 -2.67
C SER A 156 -0.47 -16.22 -3.85
N LEU A 157 -1.18 -15.48 -4.72
CA LEU A 157 -0.58 -14.93 -5.96
C LEU A 157 0.02 -13.54 -5.78
N ILE A 158 -0.33 -12.85 -4.69
CA ILE A 158 0.09 -11.47 -4.42
C ILE A 158 1.60 -11.29 -4.45
N MET A 159 2.35 -12.24 -3.88
CA MET A 159 3.81 -12.22 -3.83
C MET A 159 4.42 -12.37 -5.22
N THR A 160 3.86 -13.27 -6.04
CA THR A 160 4.30 -13.48 -7.42
C THR A 160 4.02 -12.26 -8.29
N VAL A 161 2.83 -11.66 -8.17
CA VAL A 161 2.48 -10.42 -8.87
C VAL A 161 3.41 -9.28 -8.44
N GLY A 162 3.70 -9.18 -7.14
CA GLY A 162 4.66 -8.22 -6.60
C GLY A 162 6.06 -8.41 -7.18
N TYR A 163 6.52 -9.66 -7.32
CA TYR A 163 7.81 -9.97 -7.93
C TYR A 163 7.87 -9.46 -9.38
N PHE A 164 6.93 -9.87 -10.24
CA PHE A 164 6.95 -9.47 -11.66
C PHE A 164 6.72 -7.97 -11.87
N ARG A 165 5.81 -7.34 -11.11
CA ARG A 165 5.44 -5.93 -11.35
C ARG A 165 6.35 -4.93 -10.67
N ILE A 166 6.94 -5.31 -9.54
CA ILE A 166 7.71 -4.39 -8.70
C ILE A 166 9.19 -4.76 -8.80
N MET A 167 9.57 -6.01 -8.47
CA MET A 167 11.00 -6.39 -8.37
C MET A 167 11.77 -6.26 -9.68
N GLU A 168 11.15 -6.59 -10.82
CA GLU A 168 11.80 -6.45 -12.14
C GLU A 168 11.95 -4.99 -12.61
N HIS A 169 11.12 -4.07 -12.09
CA HIS A 169 11.09 -2.66 -12.45
C HIS A 169 11.35 -1.74 -11.25
N LEU A 170 12.01 -2.27 -10.21
CA LEU A 170 12.16 -1.58 -8.94
C LEU A 170 12.92 -0.27 -9.12
N ASP A 171 13.99 -0.29 -9.92
CA ASP A 171 14.84 0.86 -10.18
C ASP A 171 14.05 1.98 -10.88
N ASP A 172 13.34 1.65 -11.97
CA ASP A 172 12.45 2.58 -12.69
C ASP A 172 11.38 3.19 -11.77
N ILE A 173 10.75 2.36 -10.91
CA ILE A 173 9.71 2.82 -9.98
C ILE A 173 10.33 3.73 -8.92
N PHE A 174 11.50 3.38 -8.41
CA PHE A 174 12.20 4.14 -7.39
C PHE A 174 12.62 5.52 -7.91
N GLU A 175 13.24 5.58 -9.09
CA GLU A 175 13.59 6.84 -9.77
C GLU A 175 12.37 7.70 -10.07
N GLN A 176 11.26 7.09 -10.50
CA GLN A 176 10.06 7.84 -10.84
C GLN A 176 9.34 8.41 -9.60
N GLN A 177 9.37 7.70 -8.47
CA GLN A 177 8.53 8.00 -7.31
C GLN A 177 9.28 8.73 -6.19
N MET A 178 10.60 8.66 -6.17
CA MET A 178 11.43 9.40 -5.21
C MET A 178 11.66 10.82 -5.74
N PRO A 179 11.35 11.88 -4.98
CA PRO A 179 11.83 13.21 -5.34
C PRO A 179 13.36 13.23 -5.36
N ASP A 180 13.97 14.05 -6.24
CA ASP A 180 15.44 14.15 -6.43
C ASP A 180 16.24 14.40 -5.13
N HIS A 181 15.55 14.81 -4.06
CA HIS A 181 16.07 15.15 -2.73
C HIS A 181 15.44 14.32 -1.60
N ALA A 182 14.83 13.17 -1.91
CA ALA A 182 14.09 12.33 -0.96
C ALA A 182 14.89 11.95 0.29
N PHE A 183 16.21 11.86 0.17
CA PHE A 183 17.11 11.47 1.25
C PHE A 183 17.92 12.64 1.83
N GLY A 184 17.65 13.89 1.43
CA GLY A 184 18.39 15.05 1.91
C GLY A 184 19.90 14.88 1.69
N ILE A 185 20.71 14.94 2.75
CA ILE A 185 22.18 14.74 2.70
C ILE A 185 22.55 13.30 2.25
N LEU A 186 21.65 12.33 2.38
CA LEU A 186 21.87 10.93 1.98
C LEU A 186 21.44 10.65 0.53
N THR A 187 21.03 11.67 -0.24
CA THR A 187 20.73 11.53 -1.69
C THR A 187 21.82 10.83 -2.51
N PRO A 188 23.14 11.03 -2.26
CA PRO A 188 24.17 10.34 -3.03
C PRO A 188 24.17 8.81 -2.84
N ILE A 189 23.50 8.31 -1.78
CA ILE A 189 23.39 6.87 -1.48
C ILE A 189 22.21 6.25 -2.24
N GLY A 190 21.21 7.05 -2.63
CA GLY A 190 20.04 6.60 -3.37
C GLY A 190 20.20 6.62 -4.89
N ASN A 191 21.19 7.34 -5.43
CA ASN A 191 21.54 7.32 -6.85
C ASN A 191 22.47 6.14 -7.12
N PHE A 192 21.88 4.98 -7.37
CA PHE A 192 22.61 3.81 -7.84
C PHE A 192 22.91 3.98 -9.34
N TYR A 193 24.12 4.42 -9.67
CA TYR A 193 24.67 4.33 -11.04
C TYR A 193 25.06 2.88 -11.38
#